data_AF-A0A522CZ14-F1
#
_entry.id   AF-A0A522CZ14-F1
#
_cell.length_a   1.000
_cell.length_b   1.000
_cell.length_c   1.000
_cell.angle_alpha   90.00
_cell.angle_beta   90.00
_cell.angle_gamma   90.00
#
_symmetry.space_group_name_H-M   'P 1'
#
loop_
_entity.id
_entity.type
_entity.pdbx_description
1 polymer ?
#
loop_
_entity_poly.entity_id
_entity_poly.type
_entity_poly.pdbx_seq_one_letter_code
_entity_poly.pdbx_strand_id
1 'polypeptide(L)'
;MEWNHVLVGAIETAIFSMLGIALMGVGFLLVKLFSPFSIKKEIEVDQNVSLAIIIGAIILGISIIVAAVISSPSSQTGASVIKSAAVESKADVRSDEKPAPVKPAK
;
A
#
# COMPACT_ATOMS: atom_id res chain seq x y z
N MET A 1 -2.22 -26.14 -19.20
CA MET A 1 -2.35 -25.61 -17.83
C MET A 1 -1.32 -24.50 -17.72
N GLU A 2 -1.77 -23.26 -17.58
CA GLU A 2 -0.90 -22.08 -17.56
C GLU A 2 -0.19 -21.95 -16.20
N TRP A 3 0.81 -22.79 -15.95
CA TRP A 3 1.55 -22.85 -14.67
C TRP A 3 2.36 -21.59 -14.36
N ASN A 4 2.68 -20.77 -15.36
CA ASN A 4 3.45 -19.54 -15.19
C ASN A 4 2.79 -18.52 -14.27
N HIS A 5 1.45 -18.43 -14.25
CA HIS A 5 0.74 -17.45 -13.41
C HIS A 5 0.86 -17.76 -11.92
N VAL A 6 0.83 -19.05 -11.57
CA VAL A 6 0.96 -19.48 -10.17
C VAL A 6 2.41 -19.28 -9.70
N LEU A 7 3.37 -19.52 -10.57
CA LEU A 7 4.79 -19.35 -10.26
C LEU A 7 5.16 -17.88 -9.97
N VAL A 8 4.65 -16.95 -10.79
CA VAL A 8 4.85 -15.50 -10.58
C VAL A 8 4.19 -15.04 -9.27
N GLY A 9 2.94 -15.45 -9.01
CA GLY A 9 2.26 -15.10 -7.75
C GLY A 9 2.94 -15.67 -6.49
N ALA A 10 3.51 -16.87 -6.57
CA ALA A 10 4.28 -17.47 -5.48
C ALA A 10 5.58 -16.72 -5.20
N ILE A 11 6.27 -16.23 -6.25
CA ILE A 11 7.48 -15.43 -6.10
C ILE A 11 7.16 -14.07 -5.47
N GLU A 12 6.09 -13.41 -5.89
CA GLU A 12 5.66 -12.13 -5.31
C GLU A 12 5.35 -12.25 -3.82
N THR A 13 4.56 -13.26 -3.44
CA THR A 13 4.25 -13.52 -2.02
C THR A 13 5.49 -13.87 -1.20
N ALA A 14 6.44 -14.63 -1.77
CA ALA A 14 7.70 -14.93 -1.11
C ALA A 14 8.50 -13.64 -0.83
N ILE A 15 8.63 -12.75 -1.81
CA ILE A 15 9.35 -11.47 -1.68
C ILE A 15 8.69 -10.57 -0.63
N PHE A 16 7.36 -10.37 -0.71
CA PHE A 16 6.65 -9.51 0.26
C PHE A 16 6.66 -10.09 1.68
N SER A 17 6.57 -11.41 1.85
CA SER A 17 6.68 -12.02 3.18
C SER A 17 8.07 -11.84 3.78
N MET A 18 9.13 -11.99 2.96
CA MET A 18 10.51 -11.79 3.40
C MET A 18 10.74 -10.32 3.78
N LEU A 19 10.19 -9.38 3.01
CA LEU A 19 10.21 -7.97 3.34
C LEU A 19 9.49 -7.68 4.68
N GLY A 20 8.32 -8.29 4.90
CA GLY A 20 7.59 -8.18 6.16
C GLY A 20 8.38 -8.69 7.36
N ILE A 21 9.04 -9.86 7.22
CA ILE A 21 9.91 -10.43 8.25
C ILE A 21 11.10 -9.50 8.54
N ALA A 22 11.74 -8.96 7.50
CA ALA A 22 12.84 -8.01 7.66
C ALA A 22 12.40 -6.75 8.40
N LEU A 23 11.25 -6.17 8.02
CA LEU A 23 10.67 -5.01 8.70
C LEU A 23 10.31 -5.30 10.17
N MET A 24 9.79 -6.50 10.46
CA MET A 24 9.52 -6.91 11.84
C MET A 24 10.80 -7.03 12.66
N GLY A 25 11.87 -7.57 12.07
CA GLY A 25 13.19 -7.60 12.70
C GLY A 25 13.73 -6.20 13.01
N VAL A 26 13.62 -5.28 12.06
CA VAL A 26 14.00 -3.87 12.25
C VAL A 26 13.15 -3.24 13.37
N GLY A 27 11.83 -3.42 13.36
CA GLY A 27 10.95 -2.91 14.41
C GLY A 27 11.34 -3.43 15.80
N PHE A 28 11.68 -4.71 15.92
CA PHE A 28 12.11 -5.31 17.18
C PHE A 28 13.45 -4.73 17.67
N LEU A 29 14.39 -4.49 16.75
CA LEU A 29 15.65 -3.81 17.07
C LEU A 29 15.42 -2.36 17.53
N LEU A 30 14.52 -1.62 16.87
CA LEU A 30 14.13 -0.29 17.32
C LEU A 30 13.57 -0.34 18.74
N VAL A 31 12.62 -1.21 19.04
CA VAL A 31 12.03 -1.32 20.39
C VAL A 31 13.10 -1.60 21.45
N LYS A 32 14.03 -2.51 21.16
CA LYS A 32 15.15 -2.80 22.06
C LYS A 32 16.09 -1.61 22.24
N LEU A 33 16.34 -0.84 21.17
CA LEU A 33 17.20 0.34 21.21
C LEU A 33 16.55 1.52 21.95
N PHE A 34 15.24 1.71 21.80
CA PHE A 34 14.49 2.77 22.48
C PHE A 34 14.11 2.41 23.92
N SER A 35 14.08 1.12 24.29
CA SER A 35 13.69 0.67 25.64
C SER A 35 14.85 0.12 26.51
N PRO A 36 16.05 0.74 26.59
CA PRO A 36 17.11 0.26 27.48
C PRO A 36 16.87 0.60 28.96
N PHE A 37 15.75 1.27 29.29
CA PHE A 37 15.41 1.69 30.65
C PHE A 37 14.11 1.05 31.13
N SER A 38 14.02 0.83 32.45
CA SER A 38 12.83 0.26 33.09
C SER A 38 11.72 1.30 33.16
N ILE A 39 10.93 1.44 32.09
CA ILE A 39 9.83 2.43 31.99
C ILE A 39 8.89 2.39 33.20
N LYS A 40 8.61 1.18 33.69
CA LYS A 40 7.77 0.97 34.87
C LYS A 40 8.37 1.63 36.12
N LYS A 41 9.68 1.51 36.33
CA LYS A 41 10.39 2.13 37.47
C LYS A 41 10.36 3.66 37.37
N GLU A 42 10.59 4.19 36.17
CA GLU A 42 10.67 5.65 35.98
C GLU A 42 9.30 6.36 36.10
N ILE A 43 8.23 5.69 35.66
CA ILE A 43 6.86 6.24 35.75
C ILE A 43 6.28 6.05 37.16
N GLU A 44 6.51 4.89 37.78
CA GLU A 44 5.89 4.56 39.07
C GLU A 44 6.68 5.13 40.26
N VAL A 45 8.01 4.99 40.25
CA VAL A 45 8.88 5.36 41.38
C VAL A 45 9.41 6.79 41.24
N ASP A 46 9.94 7.16 40.08
CA ASP A 46 10.49 8.51 39.85
C ASP A 46 9.43 9.54 39.41
N GLN A 47 8.16 9.13 39.23
CA GLN A 47 7.05 10.00 38.83
C GLN A 47 7.39 10.91 37.63
N ASN A 48 8.15 10.38 36.68
CA ASN A 48 8.67 11.18 35.58
C ASN A 48 7.61 11.40 34.48
N VAL A 49 6.83 12.48 34.63
CA VAL A 49 5.77 12.89 33.68
C VAL A 49 6.32 13.10 32.26
N SER A 50 7.57 13.57 32.14
CA SER A 50 8.22 13.78 30.84
C SER A 50 8.33 12.47 30.06
N LEU A 51 8.69 11.37 30.73
CA LEU A 51 8.76 10.05 30.09
C LEU A 51 7.37 9.56 29.66
N ALA A 52 6.34 9.81 30.47
CA ALA A 52 4.96 9.45 30.13
C ALA A 52 4.48 10.17 28.86
N ILE A 53 4.79 11.45 28.70
CA ILE A 53 4.45 12.24 27.51
C ILE A 53 5.18 11.71 26.28
N ILE A 54 6.48 11.41 26.39
CA ILE A 54 7.29 10.88 25.28
C ILE A 54 6.73 9.52 24.81
N ILE A 55 6.39 8.62 25.73
CA ILE A 55 5.78 7.33 25.39
C ILE A 55 4.41 7.52 24.74
N GLY A 56 3.59 8.44 25.23
CA GLY A 56 2.33 8.80 24.59
C GLY A 56 2.53 9.30 23.15
N ALA A 57 3.51 10.18 22.91
CA ALA A 57 3.83 10.70 21.58
C ALA A 57 4.33 9.60 20.62
N ILE A 58 5.14 8.65 21.11
CA ILE A 58 5.58 7.50 20.31
C ILE A 58 4.39 6.63 19.89
N ILE A 59 3.47 6.33 20.82
CA ILE A 59 2.25 5.55 20.51
C ILE A 59 1.40 6.28 19.47
N LEU A 60 1.23 7.61 19.60
CA LEU A 60 0.52 8.42 18.61
C LEU A 60 1.20 8.39 17.24
N GLY A 61 2.53 8.55 17.20
CA GLY A 61 3.30 8.48 15.95
C GLY A 61 3.11 7.15 15.22
N ILE A 62 3.22 6.02 15.95
CA ILE A 62 2.99 4.69 15.39
C ILE A 62 1.55 4.55 14.88
N SER A 63 0.56 5.05 15.63
CA SER A 63 -0.86 4.99 15.24
C SER A 63 -1.13 5.70 13.92
N ILE A 64 -0.52 6.88 13.71
CA ILE A 64 -0.66 7.65 12.46
C ILE A 64 -0.05 6.89 11.28
N ILE A 65 1.12 6.30 11.46
CA ILE A 65 1.79 5.51 10.41
C ILE A 65 0.91 4.31 10.02
N VAL A 66 0.40 3.57 11.00
CA VAL A 66 -0.50 2.43 10.76
C VAL A 66 -1.77 2.88 10.04
N ALA A 67 -2.38 4.01 10.44
CA ALA A 67 -3.54 4.57 9.76
C ALA A 67 -3.26 4.92 8.29
N ALA A 68 -2.09 5.51 7.98
CA ALA A 68 -1.70 5.82 6.61
C ALA A 68 -1.52 4.56 5.75
N VAL A 69 -0.93 3.50 6.31
CA VAL A 69 -0.76 2.22 5.63
C VAL A 69 -2.12 1.57 5.33
N ILE A 70 -3.04 1.57 6.31
CA ILE A 70 -4.40 1.02 6.12
C ILE A 70 -5.19 1.86 5.11
N SER A 71 -5.00 3.18 5.11
CA SER A 71 -5.70 4.10 4.20
C SER A 71 -5.15 4.09 2.77
N SER A 72 -4.02 3.43 2.50
CA SER A 72 -3.41 3.39 1.17
C SER A 72 -4.23 2.49 0.23
N PRO A 73 -4.78 3.00 -0.89
CA PRO A 73 -5.48 2.19 -1.89
C PRO A 73 -4.46 1.43 -2.76
N SER A 74 -3.78 0.42 -2.20
CA SER A 74 -2.65 -0.25 -2.85
C SER A 74 -3.00 -1.53 -3.62
N SER A 75 -4.25 -1.78 -3.97
CA SER A 75 -4.65 -3.09 -4.55
C SER A 75 -5.25 -3.07 -5.96
N GLN A 76 -5.22 -1.98 -6.74
CA GLN A 76 -5.74 -2.04 -8.13
C GLN A 76 -5.31 -0.95 -9.12
N THR A 77 -4.05 -0.52 -9.15
CA THR A 77 -3.63 0.55 -10.10
C THR A 77 -2.92 0.02 -11.37
N GLY A 78 -2.42 -1.22 -11.38
CA GLY A 78 -1.70 -1.75 -12.55
C GLY A 78 -2.60 -2.27 -13.68
N ALA A 79 -3.63 -3.06 -13.35
CA ALA A 79 -4.44 -3.75 -14.36
C ALA A 79 -5.63 -2.94 -14.91
N SER A 80 -6.08 -1.93 -14.17
CA SER A 80 -7.21 -1.05 -14.52
C SER A 80 -6.82 -0.02 -15.59
N VAL A 81 -5.61 0.55 -15.51
CA VAL A 81 -5.08 1.53 -16.48
C VAL A 81 -4.93 0.93 -17.88
N ILE A 82 -4.46 -0.32 -17.99
CA ILE A 82 -4.28 -0.99 -19.29
C ILE A 82 -5.62 -1.32 -19.94
N LYS A 83 -6.67 -1.63 -19.16
CA LYS A 83 -8.02 -1.84 -19.70
C LYS A 83 -8.64 -0.54 -20.21
N SER A 84 -8.43 0.58 -19.53
CA SER A 84 -8.93 1.88 -19.97
C SER A 84 -8.25 2.36 -21.26
N ALA A 85 -6.93 2.15 -21.39
CA ALA A 85 -6.21 2.49 -22.63
C ALA A 85 -6.66 1.67 -23.85
N ALA A 86 -7.03 0.39 -23.65
CA ALA A 86 -7.53 -0.46 -24.73
C ALA A 86 -8.96 -0.11 -25.19
N VAL A 87 -9.79 0.48 -24.32
CA VAL A 87 -11.16 0.93 -24.66
C VAL A 87 -11.12 2.20 -25.51
N GLU A 88 -10.23 3.15 -25.21
CA GLU A 88 -10.05 4.38 -25.98
C GLU A 88 -9.63 4.08 -27.44
N SER A 89 -8.67 3.17 -27.63
CA SER A 89 -8.16 2.81 -28.96
C SER A 89 -9.22 2.20 -29.89
N LYS A 90 -10.32 1.67 -29.36
CA LYS A 90 -11.40 1.05 -30.15
C LYS A 90 -12.57 1.99 -30.44
N ALA A 91 -12.67 3.09 -29.71
CA ALA A 91 -13.69 4.13 -29.94
C ALA A 91 -13.30 5.07 -31.09
N ASP A 92 -12.01 5.40 -31.22
CA ASP A 92 -11.49 6.29 -32.25
C ASP A 92 -11.68 5.72 -33.67
N VAL A 93 -11.46 4.41 -33.85
CA VAL A 93 -11.60 3.71 -35.15
C VAL A 93 -13.04 3.69 -35.70
N ARG A 94 -14.07 3.91 -34.86
CA ARG A 94 -15.48 3.80 -35.28
C ARG A 94 -16.11 5.13 -35.72
N SER A 95 -15.36 6.23 -35.67
CA SER A 95 -15.86 7.57 -36.05
C SER A 95 -15.62 7.93 -37.52
N ASP A 96 -14.80 7.16 -38.24
CA ASP A 96 -14.47 7.40 -39.66
C ASP A 96 -15.46 6.77 -40.66
N GLU A 97 -16.44 5.98 -40.20
CA GLU A 97 -17.51 5.46 -41.06
C GLU A 97 -18.63 6.50 -41.22
N LYS A 98 -18.30 7.54 -41.99
CA LYS A 98 -19.20 8.60 -42.45
C LYS A 98 -20.46 7.98 -43.10
N PRO A 99 -21.69 8.37 -42.71
CA PRO A 99 -22.90 7.83 -43.34
C PRO A 99 -22.95 8.22 -44.82
N ALA A 100 -23.27 7.23 -45.66
CA ALA A 100 -23.39 7.34 -47.11
C ALA A 100 -24.27 8.54 -47.54
N PRO A 101 -23.97 9.18 -48.69
CA PRO A 101 -24.74 10.32 -49.16
C PRO A 101 -26.18 9.91 -49.49
N VAL A 102 -27.14 10.55 -48.81
CA VAL A 102 -28.57 10.44 -49.14
C VAL A 102 -28.80 11.03 -50.52
N LYS A 103 -29.14 10.18 -51.50
CA LYS A 103 -29.58 10.60 -52.83
C LYS A 103 -30.88 11.41 -52.68
N PRO A 104 -31.00 12.59 -53.32
CA PRO A 104 -32.30 13.26 -53.41
C PRO A 104 -33.19 12.46 -54.37
N ALA A 105 -34.30 11.94 -53.87
CA ALA A 105 -35.38 11.43 -54.70
C ALA A 105 -36.06 12.62 -55.39
N LYS A 106 -36.23 12.50 -56.71
CA LYS A 106 -36.94 13.43 -57.59
C LYS A 106 -38.39 13.62 -57.17
#